data_AF-A0A7W5DY42-F1
#
_entry.id   AF-A0A7W5DY42-F1
#
_cell.length_a   1.000
_cell.length_b   1.000
_cell.length_c   1.000
_cell.angle_alpha   90.00
_cell.angle_beta   90.00
_cell.angle_gamma   90.00
#
_symmetry.space_group_name_H-M   'P 1'
#
loop_
_entity.id
_entity.type
_entity.pdbx_description
1 polymer ?
#
loop_
_entity_poly.entity_id
_entity_poly.type
_entity_poly.pdbx_seq_one_letter_code
_entity_poly.pdbx_strand_id
1 'polypeptide(L)'
;MARELGLSPKKFGSYANRDKQPWKLPLVEFIEFLYERQFGVKEPEHVQTMEEIAAAHVAKRAERKMKKMSGESGDDSSESSDSDENTDDASDASPENIETSAVDNESPEKDA
;
A
#
# COMPACT_ATOMS: atom_id res chain seq x y z
N MET A 1 -13.21 8.14 -6.65
CA MET A 1 -12.85 9.48 -7.17
C MET A 1 -11.34 9.70 -7.37
N ALA A 2 -10.56 10.09 -6.35
CA ALA A 2 -9.16 10.55 -6.58
C ALA A 2 -8.25 9.51 -7.27
N ARG A 3 -8.47 8.23 -6.99
CA ARG A 3 -7.76 7.10 -7.64
C ARG A 3 -8.11 6.99 -9.12
N GLU A 4 -9.39 7.12 -9.47
CA GLU A 4 -9.88 7.12 -10.86
C GLU A 4 -9.39 8.36 -11.64
N LEU A 5 -9.17 9.48 -10.93
CA LEU A 5 -8.53 10.68 -11.47
C LEU A 5 -7.00 10.54 -11.66
N GLY A 6 -6.39 9.44 -11.21
CA GLY A 6 -4.94 9.25 -11.23
C GLY A 6 -4.17 10.13 -10.23
N LEU A 7 -4.83 10.70 -9.23
CA LEU A 7 -4.19 11.51 -8.20
C LEU A 7 -3.51 10.62 -7.14
N SER A 8 -2.28 10.99 -6.77
CA SER A 8 -1.53 10.26 -5.76
C SER A 8 -1.85 10.74 -4.33
N PRO A 9 -2.14 9.83 -3.38
CA PRO A 9 -2.40 10.19 -1.99
C PRO A 9 -1.23 10.96 -1.33
N LYS A 10 0.02 10.63 -1.71
CA LYS A 10 1.23 11.33 -1.26
C LYS A 10 1.20 12.84 -1.53
N LYS A 11 0.51 13.28 -2.59
CA LYS A 11 0.44 14.70 -2.99
C LYS A 11 -0.76 15.44 -2.40
N PHE A 12 -1.64 14.78 -1.65
CA PHE A 12 -2.87 15.37 -1.10
C PHE A 12 -2.62 16.58 -0.18
N GLY A 13 -1.56 16.53 0.62
CA GLY A 13 -1.15 17.69 1.43
C GLY A 13 -0.83 18.92 0.58
N SER A 14 -0.26 18.75 -0.62
CA SER A 14 0.04 19.86 -1.52
C SER A 14 -1.22 20.54 -2.09
N TYR A 15 -2.26 19.76 -2.34
CA TYR A 15 -3.55 20.21 -2.84
C TYR A 15 -4.40 20.87 -1.74
N ALA A 16 -4.28 20.41 -0.50
CA ALA A 16 -5.08 20.85 0.65
C ALA A 16 -4.54 22.10 1.38
N ASN A 17 -3.49 22.77 0.87
CA ASN A 17 -2.81 23.90 1.52
C ASN A 17 -3.67 25.20 1.55
N ARG A 18 -4.75 25.21 2.33
CA ARG A 18 -5.63 26.37 2.48
C ARG A 18 -5.07 27.46 3.39
N ASP A 19 -4.23 27.11 4.36
CA ASP A 19 -3.64 28.09 5.30
C ASP A 19 -2.86 29.19 4.59
N LYS A 20 -2.20 28.83 3.49
CA LYS A 20 -1.40 29.76 2.66
C LYS A 20 -2.17 30.27 1.45
N GLN A 21 -3.24 29.59 1.04
CA GLN A 21 -4.01 29.88 -0.18
C GLN A 21 -5.51 29.73 0.10
N PRO A 22 -6.14 30.71 0.77
CA PRO A 22 -7.54 30.61 1.20
C PRO A 22 -8.55 30.56 0.04
N TRP A 23 -8.14 30.95 -1.17
CA TRP A 23 -8.95 30.86 -2.39
C TRP A 23 -8.97 29.46 -3.02
N LYS A 24 -8.18 28.50 -2.50
CA LYS A 24 -8.25 27.11 -2.94
C LYS A 24 -9.44 26.41 -2.31
N LEU A 25 -10.10 25.59 -3.11
CA LEU A 25 -11.11 24.65 -2.62
C LEU A 25 -10.46 23.66 -1.64
N PRO A 26 -11.18 23.21 -0.60
CA PRO A 26 -10.74 22.08 0.21
C PRO A 26 -10.55 20.84 -0.67
N LEU A 27 -9.67 19.95 -0.22
CA LEU A 27 -9.24 18.80 -1.02
C LEU A 27 -10.42 17.94 -1.50
N VAL A 28 -11.41 17.73 -0.65
CA VAL A 28 -12.61 16.94 -0.96
C VAL A 28 -13.38 17.59 -2.11
N GLU A 29 -13.78 18.86 -1.97
CA GLU A 29 -14.49 19.61 -3.02
C GLU A 29 -13.66 19.75 -4.30
N PHE A 30 -12.32 19.87 -4.19
CA PHE A 30 -11.44 19.91 -5.35
C PHE A 30 -11.47 18.59 -6.15
N ILE A 31 -11.44 17.45 -5.46
CA ILE A 31 -11.52 16.14 -6.09
C ILE A 31 -12.89 15.92 -6.72
N GLU A 32 -13.97 16.31 -6.05
CA GLU A 32 -15.35 16.24 -6.59
C GLU A 32 -15.50 17.09 -7.86
N PHE A 33 -15.01 18.34 -7.84
CA PHE A 33 -15.04 19.22 -9.00
C PHE A 33 -14.28 18.63 -10.20
N LEU A 34 -13.10 18.07 -9.96
CA LEU A 34 -12.32 17.40 -11.01
C LEU A 34 -13.04 16.17 -11.55
N TYR A 35 -13.68 15.40 -10.67
CA TYR A 35 -14.41 14.19 -11.03
C TYR A 35 -15.63 14.51 -11.90
N GLU A 36 -16.47 15.46 -11.47
CA GLU A 36 -17.63 15.90 -12.25
C GLU A 36 -17.20 16.45 -13.62
N ARG A 37 -16.08 17.19 -13.68
CA ARG A 37 -15.57 17.72 -14.95
C ARG A 37 -15.10 16.64 -15.93
N GLN A 38 -14.53 15.53 -15.45
CA GLN A 38 -13.99 14.48 -16.32
C GLN A 38 -15.02 13.39 -16.65
N PHE A 39 -15.89 13.05 -15.70
CA PHE A 39 -16.83 11.93 -15.83
C PHE A 39 -18.29 12.37 -15.99
N GLY A 40 -18.63 13.63 -15.68
CA GLY A 40 -20.01 14.14 -15.73
C GLY A 40 -20.93 13.58 -14.64
N VAL A 41 -20.37 12.85 -13.68
CA VAL A 41 -21.08 12.25 -12.55
C VAL A 41 -20.43 12.76 -11.26
N LYS A 42 -21.22 12.94 -10.21
CA LYS A 42 -20.74 13.48 -8.92
C LYS A 42 -20.05 12.43 -8.05
N GLU A 43 -20.44 11.18 -8.20
CA GLU A 43 -19.95 10.08 -7.37
C GLU A 43 -19.56 8.88 -8.23
N PRO A 44 -18.55 8.10 -7.81
CA PRO A 44 -18.14 6.90 -8.52
C PRO A 44 -19.19 5.82 -8.35
N GLU A 45 -19.55 5.17 -9.47
CA GLU A 45 -20.49 4.06 -9.47
C GLU A 45 -19.95 2.84 -8.71
N HIS A 46 -18.63 2.62 -8.74
CA HIS A 46 -17.99 1.48 -8.14
C HIS A 46 -16.92 1.91 -7.14
N VAL A 47 -17.13 1.61 -5.86
CA VAL A 47 -16.17 1.88 -4.79
C VAL A 47 -15.56 0.55 -4.36
N GLN A 48 -14.31 0.32 -4.75
CA GLN A 48 -13.54 -0.85 -4.29
C GLN A 48 -12.97 -0.58 -2.90
N THR A 49 -13.03 -1.60 -2.05
CA THR A 49 -12.38 -1.57 -0.73
C THR A 49 -10.87 -1.72 -0.86
N MET A 50 -10.13 -1.27 0.16
CA MET A 50 -8.67 -1.42 0.16
C MET A 50 -8.24 -2.90 0.11
N GLU A 51 -8.99 -3.77 0.78
CA GLU A 51 -8.71 -5.20 0.88
C GLU A 51 -8.81 -5.90 -0.48
N GLU A 52 -9.87 -5.60 -1.25
CA GLU A 52 -10.06 -6.14 -2.60
C GLU A 52 -8.91 -5.74 -3.54
N ILE A 53 -8.50 -4.47 -3.48
CA ILE A 53 -7.40 -3.96 -4.30
C ILE A 53 -6.08 -4.62 -3.90
N ALA A 54 -5.82 -4.74 -2.60
CA ALA A 54 -4.62 -5.39 -2.09
C ALA A 54 -4.56 -6.87 -2.50
N ALA A 55 -5.69 -7.59 -2.39
CA ALA A 55 -5.80 -8.97 -2.81
C ALA A 55 -5.56 -9.14 -4.31
N ALA A 56 -6.17 -8.29 -5.15
CA ALA A 56 -5.96 -8.29 -6.59
C ALA A 56 -4.48 -8.04 -6.95
N HIS A 57 -3.83 -7.12 -6.24
CA HIS A 57 -2.42 -6.83 -6.44
C HIS A 57 -1.51 -8.00 -6.04
N VAL A 58 -1.79 -8.66 -4.92
CA VAL A 58 -1.05 -9.86 -4.46
C VAL A 58 -1.24 -11.01 -5.43
N ALA A 59 -2.47 -11.28 -5.89
CA ALA A 59 -2.77 -12.31 -6.86
C ALA A 59 -2.01 -12.08 -8.19
N LYS A 60 -2.09 -10.87 -8.74
CA LYS A 60 -1.36 -10.48 -9.96
C LYS A 60 0.16 -10.65 -9.79
N ARG A 61 0.71 -10.32 -8.61
CA ARG A 61 2.14 -10.51 -8.31
C ARG A 61 2.51 -12.00 -8.18
N ALA A 62 1.66 -12.81 -7.57
CA ALA A 62 1.87 -14.25 -7.44
C ALA A 62 1.86 -14.95 -8.81
N GLU A 63 0.92 -14.59 -9.67
CA GLU A 63 0.84 -15.09 -11.06
C GLU A 63 2.10 -14.74 -11.87
N ARG A 64 2.56 -13.49 -11.79
CA ARG A 64 3.82 -13.05 -12.43
C ARG A 64 5.01 -13.86 -11.92
N LYS A 65 5.05 -14.17 -10.61
CA LYS A 65 6.13 -14.97 -10.01
C LYS A 65 6.09 -16.42 -10.50
N MET A 66 4.91 -17.04 -10.56
CA MET A 66 4.73 -18.39 -11.08
C MET A 66 5.12 -18.48 -12.56
N LYS A 67 4.70 -17.52 -13.39
CA LYS A 67 5.07 -17.44 -14.82
C LYS A 67 6.58 -17.25 -15.01
N LYS A 68 7.23 -16.45 -14.16
CA LYS A 68 8.68 -16.25 -14.19
C LYS A 68 9.45 -17.52 -13.77
N MET A 69 8.90 -18.31 -12.86
CA MET A 69 9.49 -19.57 -12.40
C MET A 69 9.31 -20.73 -13.40
N SER A 70 8.26 -20.70 -14.22
CA SER A 70 8.00 -21.74 -15.24
C SER A 70 8.78 -21.56 -16.55
N GLY A 71 9.73 -20.62 -16.62
CA GLY A 71 10.77 -20.60 -17.66
C GLY A 71 10.43 -19.90 -18.98
N GLU A 72 9.26 -19.27 -19.13
CA GLU A 72 8.94 -18.51 -20.34
C GLU A 72 9.43 -17.06 -20.20
N SER A 73 10.66 -16.80 -20.63
CA SER A 73 11.22 -15.46 -20.79
C SER A 73 10.56 -14.75 -21.98
N GLY A 74 9.28 -14.43 -21.86
CA GLY A 74 8.60 -13.49 -22.73
C GLY A 74 8.86 -12.09 -22.21
N ASP A 75 9.84 -11.41 -22.81
CA ASP A 75 9.94 -9.95 -22.81
C ASP A 75 8.58 -9.37 -23.23
N ASP A 76 7.85 -8.78 -22.28
CA ASP A 76 6.69 -7.95 -22.56
C ASP A 76 6.98 -6.60 -21.92
N SER A 77 7.67 -5.77 -22.68
CA SER A 77 7.63 -4.32 -22.54
C SER A 77 6.19 -3.85 -22.78
N SER A 78 5.35 -3.90 -21.74
CA SER A 78 4.13 -3.10 -21.69
C SER A 78 4.08 -2.34 -20.36
N GLU A 79 4.72 -1.17 -20.40
CA GLU A 79 4.44 0.05 -19.65
C GLU A 79 3.45 -0.10 -18.47
N SER A 80 3.94 -0.49 -17.29
CA SER A 80 3.36 -0.03 -16.03
C SER A 80 4.47 0.62 -15.22
N SER A 81 4.42 1.95 -15.18
CA SER A 81 5.25 2.79 -14.32
C SER A 81 4.94 2.47 -12.86
N ASP A 82 5.48 1.37 -12.35
CA ASP A 82 5.63 1.12 -10.92
C ASP A 82 6.72 2.09 -10.44
N SER A 83 6.34 3.34 -10.19
CA SER A 83 7.16 4.26 -9.38
C SER A 83 7.10 3.78 -7.93
N ASP A 84 7.78 2.66 -7.68
CA ASP A 84 8.40 2.34 -6.41
C ASP A 84 9.41 3.47 -6.11
N GLU A 85 8.96 4.51 -5.42
CA GLU A 85 9.87 5.23 -4.50
C GLU A 85 10.14 4.28 -3.33
N ASN A 86 10.98 3.28 -3.59
CA ASN A 86 11.76 2.61 -2.58
C ASN A 86 12.92 3.54 -2.24
N THR A 87 12.78 4.29 -1.16
CA THR A 87 13.94 4.64 -0.35
C THR A 87 14.17 3.48 0.59
N ASP A 88 14.88 2.45 0.11
CA ASP A 88 15.46 1.43 0.97
C ASP A 88 16.63 2.06 1.74
N ASP A 89 16.32 2.79 2.81
CA ASP A 89 17.28 3.19 3.84
C ASP A 89 16.70 2.80 5.20
N ALA A 90 16.81 1.51 5.52
CA ALA A 90 16.70 0.99 6.87
C ALA A 90 17.42 -0.36 6.92
N SER A 91 18.71 -0.26 7.22
CA SER A 91 19.52 -1.22 7.96
C SER A 91 18.78 -2.43 8.56
N ASP A 92 19.27 -3.61 8.20
CA ASP A 92 19.74 -4.62 9.15
C ASP A 92 19.01 -4.66 10.51
N ALA A 93 18.03 -5.56 10.63
CA ALA A 93 17.61 -6.11 11.91
C ALA A 93 17.07 -7.53 11.68
N SER A 94 17.98 -8.51 11.78
CA SER A 94 17.64 -9.91 12.03
C SER A 94 16.66 -10.02 13.21
N PRO A 95 15.51 -10.69 13.07
CA PRO A 95 14.81 -11.21 14.23
C PRO A 95 15.46 -12.53 14.63
N GLU A 96 16.45 -12.47 15.54
CA GLU A 96 16.83 -13.65 16.30
C GLU A 96 15.66 -14.11 17.18
N ASN A 97 15.52 -15.42 17.20
CA ASN A 97 14.46 -16.21 17.80
C ASN A 97 14.40 -16.07 19.32
N ILE A 98 13.25 -15.66 19.83
CA ILE A 98 12.97 -15.67 21.27
C ILE A 98 12.35 -17.03 21.63
N GLU A 99 13.18 -17.87 22.26
CA GLU A 99 12.89 -18.58 23.51
C GLU A 99 11.89 -19.77 23.49
N THR A 100 12.42 -20.99 23.32
CA THR A 100 11.79 -22.21 23.85
C THR A 100 12.30 -22.49 25.25
N SER A 101 11.54 -22.10 26.27
CA SER A 101 11.79 -22.42 27.67
C SER A 101 11.23 -23.81 28.00
N ALA A 102 12.11 -24.79 28.11
CA ALA A 102 11.82 -26.08 28.72
C ALA A 102 13.10 -26.63 29.35
N VAL A 103 13.33 -26.31 30.63
CA VAL A 103 14.16 -27.15 31.51
C VAL A 103 13.53 -27.11 32.89
N ASP A 104 12.91 -28.23 33.24
CA ASP A 104 12.58 -28.68 34.58
C ASP A 104 13.69 -28.36 35.59
N ASN A 105 13.34 -27.83 36.76
CA ASN A 105 14.05 -28.25 37.96
C ASN A 105 13.14 -28.36 39.17
N GLU A 106 13.42 -29.43 39.88
CA GLU A 106 12.62 -30.17 40.83
C GLU A 106 12.48 -29.44 42.17
N SER A 107 11.35 -29.71 42.82
CA SER A 107 11.02 -29.31 44.19
C SER A 107 11.80 -30.18 45.22
N PRO A 108 11.50 -30.16 46.52
CA PRO A 108 11.96 -29.23 47.55
C PRO A 108 12.75 -29.96 48.67
N GLU A 109 13.70 -29.32 49.35
CA GLU A 109 14.14 -29.82 50.67
C GLU A 109 14.22 -28.69 51.72
N LYS A 110 13.40 -28.90 52.75
CA LYS A 110 13.39 -28.27 54.06
C LYS A 110 14.39 -29.04 54.93
N ASP A 111 14.96 -28.35 55.92
CA ASP A 111 15.62 -28.82 57.17
C ASP A 111 16.86 -27.93 57.39
N ALA A 112 17.20 -27.35 58.54
CA ALA A 112 16.68 -27.35 59.90
C ALA A 112 17.18 -26.07 60.61
#